data_AF-A0A518H5E4-F1
#
_entry.id   AF-A0A518H5E4-F1
#
_cell.length_a   1.000
_cell.length_b   1.000
_cell.length_c   1.000
_cell.angle_alpha   90.00
_cell.angle_beta   90.00
_cell.angle_gamma   90.00
#
_symmetry.space_group_name_H-M   'P 1'
#
loop_
_entity.id
_entity.type
_entity.pdbx_description
1 polymer ?
#
loop_
_entity_poly.entity_id
_entity_poly.type
_entity_poly.pdbx_seq_one_letter_code
_entity_poly.pdbx_strand_id
1 'polypeptide(L)'
;MATSTLPARPADAPPPAKGRKFQLYLTIDGFPYGVRPVLSDPYVARRAFELTKPDGTRYDIAQTHHGACCDCPDFIYRREGLDPLGCKHVRALVACGLIEREDRGDPRPSPPSRPPIRARTPF
;
A
#
# COMPACT_ATOMS: atom_id res chain seq x y z
N MET A 1 -35.77 -11.44 56.86
CA MET A 1 -35.77 -10.37 55.84
C MET A 1 -34.34 -10.22 55.36
N ALA A 2 -34.01 -10.64 54.14
CA ALA A 2 -32.67 -10.49 53.57
C ALA A 2 -32.80 -9.92 52.16
N THR A 3 -32.52 -8.63 52.03
CA THR A 3 -32.46 -7.89 50.76
C THR A 3 -31.15 -8.23 50.06
N SER A 4 -31.24 -8.98 48.96
CA SER A 4 -30.12 -9.25 48.07
C SER A 4 -29.96 -8.09 47.09
N THR A 5 -28.87 -7.32 47.22
CA THR A 5 -28.49 -6.28 46.27
C THR A 5 -27.64 -6.90 45.18
N LEU A 6 -28.17 -7.00 43.97
CA LEU A 6 -27.41 -7.42 42.78
C LEU A 6 -26.46 -6.28 42.33
N PRO A 7 -25.22 -6.59 41.91
CA PRO A 7 -24.29 -5.59 41.41
C PRO A 7 -24.75 -5.03 40.04
N ALA A 8 -24.53 -3.73 39.84
CA ALA A 8 -24.86 -3.03 38.60
C ALA A 8 -24.02 -3.56 37.42
N ARG A 9 -24.66 -3.66 36.25
CA ARG A 9 -24.01 -3.97 34.97
C ARG A 9 -22.88 -2.95 34.68
N PRO A 10 -21.69 -3.39 34.23
CA PRO A 10 -20.67 -2.46 33.75
C PRO A 10 -21.22 -1.67 32.55
N ALA A 11 -20.98 -0.36 32.56
CA ALA A 11 -21.42 0.54 31.50
C ALA A 11 -20.81 0.13 30.15
N ASP A 12 -21.63 0.15 29.10
CA ASP A 12 -21.22 -0.14 27.73
C ASP A 12 -20.03 0.74 27.30
N ALA A 13 -19.04 0.10 26.67
CA ALA A 13 -17.88 0.79 26.12
C ALA A 13 -18.32 1.79 25.04
N PRO A 14 -17.71 2.99 24.98
CA PRO A 14 -18.06 3.99 23.98
C PRO A 14 -17.84 3.43 22.56
N PRO A 15 -18.72 3.78 21.59
CA PRO A 15 -18.59 3.31 20.22
C PRO A 15 -17.25 3.75 19.63
N PRO A 16 -16.61 2.91 18.80
CA PRO A 16 -15.32 3.23 18.21
C PRO A 16 -15.44 4.52 17.38
N ALA A 17 -14.43 5.38 17.51
CA ALA A 17 -14.38 6.63 16.75
C ALA A 17 -14.52 6.35 15.25
N LYS A 18 -15.38 7.12 14.55
CA LYS A 18 -15.56 6.99 13.10
C LYS A 18 -14.24 7.32 12.40
N GLY A 19 -13.52 6.29 11.96
CA GLY A 19 -12.28 6.45 11.21
C GLY A 19 -12.50 7.23 9.91
N ARG A 20 -11.56 8.10 9.56
CA ARG A 20 -11.57 8.79 8.26
C ARG A 20 -11.23 7.79 7.17
N LYS A 21 -11.98 7.82 6.06
CA LYS A 21 -11.70 7.00 4.88
C LYS A 21 -10.98 7.84 3.84
N PHE A 22 -9.86 7.33 3.36
CA PHE A 22 -9.09 7.93 2.26
C PHE A 22 -9.02 6.92 1.11
N GLN A 23 -8.98 7.43 -0.12
CA GLN A 23 -8.86 6.61 -1.33
C GLN A 23 -7.71 7.16 -2.17
N LEU A 24 -7.00 6.26 -2.84
CA LEU A 24 -5.91 6.61 -3.76
C LEU A 24 -6.31 6.17 -5.17
N TYR A 25 -6.18 7.09 -6.11
CA TYR A 25 -6.34 6.81 -7.53
C TYR A 25 -5.06 7.17 -8.28
N LEU A 26 -4.71 6.35 -9.27
CA LEU A 26 -3.51 6.48 -10.06
C LEU A 26 -3.89 6.41 -11.54
N THR A 27 -3.55 7.45 -12.29
CA THR A 27 -3.89 7.53 -13.70
C THR A 27 -2.74 6.96 -14.53
N ILE A 28 -3.04 5.93 -15.32
CA ILE A 28 -2.07 5.25 -16.20
C ILE A 28 -2.61 5.32 -17.62
N ASP A 29 -1.87 6.00 -18.51
CA ASP A 29 -2.28 6.26 -19.90
C ASP A 29 -3.69 6.89 -20.03
N GLY A 30 -4.05 7.78 -19.09
CA GLY A 30 -5.36 8.44 -19.07
C GLY A 30 -6.50 7.62 -18.42
N PHE A 31 -6.25 6.39 -17.99
CA PHE A 31 -7.25 5.57 -17.28
C PHE A 31 -7.02 5.62 -15.77
N PRO A 32 -8.04 5.94 -14.95
CA PRO A 32 -7.91 5.97 -13.50
C PRO A 32 -8.01 4.56 -12.91
N TYR A 33 -7.06 4.21 -12.05
CA TYR A 33 -7.06 2.96 -11.29
C TYR A 33 -7.20 3.29 -9.81
N GLY A 34 -8.18 2.69 -9.13
CA GLY A 34 -8.22 2.68 -7.68
C GLY A 34 -7.10 1.79 -7.15
N VAL A 35 -6.34 2.28 -6.17
CA VAL A 35 -5.21 1.55 -5.58
C VAL A 35 -5.56 1.14 -4.15
N ARG A 36 -5.42 -0.14 -3.84
CA ARG A 36 -5.62 -0.67 -2.49
C ARG A 36 -4.42 -1.50 -2.05
N PRO A 37 -3.86 -1.28 -0.86
CA PRO A 37 -2.85 -2.19 -0.32
C PRO A 37 -3.50 -3.54 -0.02
N VAL A 38 -2.77 -4.62 -0.32
CA VAL A 38 -3.19 -5.99 -0.03
C VAL A 38 -2.27 -6.56 1.04
N LEU A 39 -2.87 -7.20 2.04
CA LEU A 39 -2.10 -7.91 3.06
C LEU A 39 -1.37 -9.07 2.38
N SER A 40 -0.05 -9.09 2.51
CA SER A 40 0.80 -10.14 1.99
C SER A 40 1.65 -10.72 3.10
N ASP A 41 1.96 -12.01 2.99
CA ASP A 41 2.95 -12.63 3.86
C ASP A 41 4.33 -12.01 3.57
N PRO A 42 5.07 -11.54 4.59
CA PRO A 42 6.33 -10.85 4.39
C PRO A 42 7.44 -11.71 3.79
N TYR A 43 7.33 -13.04 3.83
CA TYR A 43 8.24 -13.97 3.15
C TYR A 43 7.92 -14.15 1.67
N VAL A 44 6.71 -13.77 1.24
CA VAL A 44 6.26 -13.87 -0.16
C VAL A 44 6.43 -12.52 -0.87
N ALA A 45 5.93 -11.45 -0.27
CA ALA A 45 6.02 -10.11 -0.82
C ALA A 45 6.25 -9.07 0.28
N ARG A 46 7.15 -8.12 0.00
CA ARG A 46 7.40 -6.96 0.87
C ARG A 46 6.23 -6.00 0.86
N ARG A 47 5.58 -5.86 -0.31
CA ARG A 47 4.42 -4.99 -0.53
C ARG A 47 3.54 -5.61 -1.61
N ALA A 48 2.23 -5.51 -1.45
CA ALA A 48 1.27 -5.91 -2.47
C ALA A 48 0.16 -4.87 -2.59
N PHE A 49 -0.32 -4.67 -3.83
CA PHE A 49 -1.36 -3.72 -4.17
C PHE A 49 -2.31 -4.33 -5.19
N GLU A 50 -3.60 -4.05 -5.03
CA GLU A 50 -4.64 -4.33 -6.01
C GLU A 50 -4.96 -3.02 -6.73
N LEU A 51 -4.89 -3.04 -8.06
CA LEU A 51 -5.26 -1.95 -8.95
C LEU A 51 -6.61 -2.29 -9.59
N THR A 52 -7.62 -1.44 -9.37
CA THR A 52 -8.97 -1.64 -9.92
C THR A 52 -9.30 -0.56 -10.94
N LYS A 53 -9.63 -0.98 -12.16
CA LYS A 53 -10.15 -0.09 -13.22
C LYS A 53 -11.61 0.31 -12.96
N PRO A 54 -12.14 1.33 -13.65
CA PRO A 54 -13.54 1.75 -13.53
C PRO A 54 -14.52 0.68 -14.03
N ASP A 55 -14.07 -0.18 -14.96
CA ASP A 55 -14.84 -1.32 -15.47
C ASP A 55 -14.88 -2.51 -14.49
N GLY A 56 -14.21 -2.40 -13.34
CA GLY A 56 -14.13 -3.44 -12.31
C GLY A 56 -13.02 -4.46 -12.52
N THR A 57 -12.26 -4.38 -13.61
CA THR A 57 -11.08 -5.23 -13.82
C THR A 57 -10.04 -4.96 -12.75
N ARG A 58 -9.46 -6.02 -12.20
CA ARG A 58 -8.46 -5.94 -11.13
C ARG A 58 -7.14 -6.50 -11.60
N TYR A 59 -6.07 -5.92 -11.08
CA TYR A 59 -4.72 -6.41 -11.25
C TYR A 59 -4.00 -6.41 -9.90
N ASP A 60 -3.45 -7.54 -9.52
CA ASP A 60 -2.57 -7.65 -8.37
C ASP A 60 -1.12 -7.42 -8.77
N ILE A 61 -0.46 -6.55 -7.99
CA ILE A 61 0.96 -6.23 -8.12
C ILE A 61 1.63 -6.54 -6.79
N ALA A 62 2.69 -7.33 -6.82
CA ALA A 62 3.48 -7.69 -5.65
C ALA A 62 4.96 -7.36 -5.86
N GLN A 63 5.59 -6.75 -4.86
CA GLN A 63 7.03 -6.62 -4.77
C GLN A 63 7.58 -7.82 -4.00
N THR A 64 8.09 -8.81 -4.71
CA THR A 64 8.70 -10.02 -4.14
C THR A 64 10.21 -9.83 -3.93
N HIS A 65 10.88 -10.84 -3.38
CA HIS A 65 12.34 -10.88 -3.26
C HIS A 65 13.08 -11.00 -4.60
N HIS A 66 12.39 -11.48 -5.63
CA HIS A 66 12.91 -11.64 -7.00
C HIS A 66 12.46 -10.54 -7.95
N GLY A 67 11.63 -9.63 -7.46
CA GLY A 67 11.18 -8.46 -8.19
C GLY A 67 9.70 -8.18 -8.16
N ALA A 68 9.34 -7.14 -8.92
CA ALA A 68 7.96 -6.74 -9.06
C ALA A 68 7.23 -7.67 -10.04
N CYS A 69 6.16 -8.29 -9.56
CA CYS A 69 5.28 -9.17 -10.32
C CYS A 69 3.91 -8.51 -10.50
N CYS A 70 3.29 -8.71 -11.66
CA CYS A 70 1.92 -8.26 -11.93
C CYS A 70 1.14 -9.37 -12.66
N ASP A 71 -0.13 -9.54 -12.33
CA ASP A 71 -1.01 -10.52 -12.97
C ASP A 71 -1.59 -10.06 -14.34
N CYS A 72 -1.21 -8.88 -14.83
CA CYS A 72 -1.76 -8.38 -16.08
C CYS A 72 -1.23 -9.19 -17.28
N PRO A 73 -2.03 -9.38 -18.34
CA PRO A 73 -1.60 -10.17 -19.50
C PRO A 73 -0.30 -9.66 -20.15
N ASP A 74 -0.08 -8.34 -20.15
CA ASP A 74 1.16 -7.76 -20.67
C ASP A 74 2.38 -8.15 -19.84
N PHE A 75 2.24 -8.34 -18.52
CA PHE A 75 3.33 -8.81 -17.68
C PHE A 75 3.60 -10.29 -17.93
N ILE A 76 2.59 -11.14 -17.71
CA ILE A 76 2.70 -12.60 -17.76
C ILE A 76 3.24 -13.06 -19.12
N TYR A 77 2.71 -12.54 -20.23
CA TYR A 77 3.04 -13.08 -21.54
C TYR A 77 4.23 -12.39 -22.22
N ARG A 78 4.68 -11.21 -21.76
CA ARG A 78 5.67 -10.41 -22.49
C ARG A 78 6.83 -9.89 -21.67
N ARG A 79 6.75 -9.91 -20.34
CA ARG A 79 7.73 -9.21 -19.49
C ARG A 79 8.26 -10.04 -18.34
N GLU A 80 7.51 -11.02 -17.86
CA GLU A 80 7.96 -11.91 -16.80
C GLU A 80 9.31 -12.55 -17.17
N GLY A 81 10.34 -12.29 -16.35
CA GLY A 81 11.71 -12.75 -16.59
C GLY A 81 12.45 -12.09 -17.77
N LEU A 82 11.81 -11.19 -18.53
CA LEU A 82 12.36 -10.57 -19.75
C LEU A 82 12.62 -9.07 -19.61
N ASP A 83 11.73 -8.31 -18.97
CA ASP A 83 11.83 -6.85 -18.82
C ASP A 83 11.85 -6.46 -17.33
N PRO A 84 13.01 -6.03 -16.79
CA PRO A 84 13.14 -5.66 -15.38
C PRO A 84 12.38 -4.37 -15.04
N LEU A 85 11.91 -3.60 -16.02
CA LEU A 85 11.06 -2.43 -15.78
C LEU A 85 9.59 -2.83 -15.53
N GLY A 86 9.21 -4.06 -15.85
CA GLY A 86 7.84 -4.55 -15.71
C GLY A 86 6.81 -3.87 -16.63
N CYS A 87 5.54 -4.18 -16.38
CA CYS A 87 4.41 -3.62 -17.13
C CYS A 87 4.10 -2.19 -16.71
N LYS A 88 3.18 -1.53 -17.41
CA LYS A 88 2.77 -0.15 -17.08
C LYS A 88 2.27 0.02 -15.64
N HIS A 89 1.65 -1.00 -15.05
CA HIS A 89 1.17 -0.96 -13.66
C HIS A 89 2.36 -0.92 -12.67
N VAL A 90 3.36 -1.79 -12.87
CA VAL A 90 4.59 -1.79 -12.09
C VAL A 90 5.31 -0.45 -12.21
N ARG A 91 5.50 0.05 -13.43
CA ARG A 91 6.16 1.34 -13.69
C ARG A 91 5.46 2.49 -12.99
N ALA A 92 4.13 2.49 -12.99
CA ALA A 92 3.33 3.53 -12.34
C ALA A 92 3.45 3.47 -10.81
N LEU A 93 3.40 2.28 -10.21
CA LEU A 93 3.61 2.09 -8.77
C LEU A 93 5.03 2.49 -8.34
N VAL A 94 6.05 2.16 -9.14
CA VAL A 94 7.44 2.60 -8.93
C VAL A 94 7.55 4.13 -9.00
N ALA A 95 6.94 4.75 -10.01
CA ALA A 95 6.97 6.21 -10.18
C ALA A 95 6.34 6.95 -8.98
N CYS A 96 5.31 6.36 -8.37
CA CYS A 96 4.67 6.89 -7.17
C CYS A 96 5.36 6.47 -5.85
N GLY A 97 6.45 5.71 -5.90
CA GLY A 97 7.20 5.25 -4.72
C GLY A 97 6.45 4.21 -3.87
N LEU A 98 5.42 3.56 -4.43
CA LEU A 98 4.61 2.56 -3.73
C LEU A 98 5.33 1.22 -3.66
N ILE A 99 6.08 0.87 -4.70
CA ILE A 99 7.02 -0.25 -4.72
C ILE A 99 8.39 0.27 -5.16
N GLU A 100 9.45 -0.42 -4.75
CA GLU A 100 10.80 -0.04 -5.16
C GLU A 100 11.08 -0.58 -6.56
N ARG A 101 11.90 0.15 -7.31
CA ARG A 101 12.46 -0.36 -8.55
C ARG A 101 13.51 -1.41 -8.18
N GLU A 102 13.54 -2.51 -8.90
CA GLU A 102 14.73 -3.36 -8.93
C GLU A 102 15.81 -2.64 -9.72
N ASP A 103 16.39 -1.61 -9.11
CA ASP A 103 17.60 -1.01 -9.63
C ASP A 103 18.71 -2.04 -9.43
N ARG A 104 19.19 -2.62 -10.53
CA ARG A 104 20.47 -3.32 -10.57
C ARG A 104 21.57 -2.29 -10.25
N GLY A 105 21.76 -1.98 -8.97
CA GLY A 105 22.88 -1.22 -8.44
C GLY A 105 22.98 0.27 -8.82
N ASP A 106 21.88 0.99 -9.04
CA ASP A 106 21.94 2.45 -9.16
C ASP A 106 21.71 3.09 -7.77
N PRO A 107 22.70 3.75 -7.15
CA PRO A 107 22.53 4.37 -5.85
C PRO A 107 21.74 5.67 -6.03
N ARG A 108 20.41 5.58 -6.13
CA ARG A 108 19.59 6.77 -5.87
C ARG A 108 19.88 7.21 -4.44
N PRO A 109 20.36 8.44 -4.21
CA PRO A 109 20.54 8.93 -2.85
C PRO A 109 19.17 8.93 -2.17
N SER A 110 19.08 8.21 -1.05
CA SER A 110 17.92 8.27 -0.17
C SER A 110 17.59 9.75 0.13
N PRO A 111 16.30 10.15 0.10
CA PRO A 111 15.94 11.52 0.41
C PRO A 111 16.47 11.88 1.80
N PRO A 112 17.00 13.10 2.01
CA PRO A 112 17.58 13.48 3.28
C PRO A 112 16.54 13.29 4.39
N SER A 113 16.91 12.54 5.43
CA SER A 113 16.09 12.40 6.63
C SER A 113 15.76 13.79 7.14
N ARG A 114 14.46 14.11 7.20
CA ARG A 114 13.97 15.41 7.66
C ARG A 114 14.62 15.71 9.01
N PRO A 115 15.36 16.84 9.16
CA PRO A 115 15.99 17.15 10.44
C PRO A 115 14.91 17.25 11.52
N PRO A 116 15.20 16.85 12.77
CA PRO A 116 14.24 17.01 13.85
C PRO A 116 13.82 18.48 13.90
N ILE A 117 12.51 18.72 13.91
CA ILE A 117 11.94 20.06 14.12
C ILE A 117 12.49 20.51 15.47
N ARG A 118 13.50 21.40 15.46
CA ARG A 118 14.00 21.98 16.70
C ARG A 118 12.82 22.72 17.33
N ALA A 119 12.39 22.26 18.49
CA ALA A 119 11.45 23.00 19.32
C ALA A 119 11.99 24.43 19.45
N ARG A 120 11.22 25.40 18.97
CA ARG A 120 11.50 26.81 19.20
C ARG A 120 11.48 27.01 20.71
N THR A 121 12.64 27.19 21.33
CA THR A 121 12.72 27.68 22.71
C THR A 121 12.19 29.11 22.72
N PRO A 122 11.16 29.43 23.52
CA PRO A 122 10.78 30.81 23.75
C PRO A 122 11.83 31.47 24.65
N PHE A 123 12.33 32.63 24.23
CA PHE A 123 12.91 33.65 25.11
C PHE A 123 12.09 34.92 24.92
#